data_AF-A0A7X7B7R5-F1
#
_entry.id   AF-A0A7X7B7R5-F1
#
_cell.length_a   1.000
_cell.length_b   1.000
_cell.length_c   1.000
_cell.angle_alpha   90.00
_cell.angle_beta   90.00
_cell.angle_gamma   90.00
#
_symmetry.space_group_name_H-M   'P 1'
#
loop_
_entity.id
_entity.type
_entity.pdbx_description
1 polymer ?
#
loop_
_entity_poly.entity_id
_entity_poly.type
_entity_poly.pdbx_seq_one_letter_code
_entity_poly.pdbx_strand_id
1 'polypeptide(L)'
;TFYADLPLMDGAVEVMDRLDKSHELVLISDTPIIGMVNRTRQLERIFPAEQFRFMRAKNIIYTARKDLVAVDVLLDDKPENIESFQESGHGLAVIFDWAYNRHLQNYPRVKNWWEFEQLLASRDRISSLA
;
A
#
# COMPACT_ATOMS: atom_id res chain seq x y z
N THR A 1 -8.03 -20.32 -7.51
CA THR A 1 -7.84 -19.23 -8.51
C THR A 1 -6.56 -18.50 -8.18
N PHE A 2 -5.91 -17.84 -9.15
CA PHE A 2 -4.55 -17.27 -9.06
C PHE A 2 -4.19 -16.54 -7.74
N TYR A 3 -5.15 -15.85 -7.12
CA TYR A 3 -4.90 -15.09 -5.87
C TYR A 3 -5.17 -15.88 -4.57
N ALA A 4 -5.94 -16.97 -4.61
CA ALA A 4 -6.56 -17.55 -3.41
C ALA A 4 -5.56 -18.01 -2.34
N ASP A 5 -4.38 -18.48 -2.76
CA ASP A 5 -3.39 -19.13 -1.90
C ASP A 5 -2.10 -18.31 -1.74
N LEU A 6 -2.13 -17.02 -2.11
CA LEU A 6 -0.98 -16.15 -1.92
C LEU A 6 -0.78 -15.87 -0.42
N PRO A 7 0.40 -16.20 0.14
CA PRO A 7 0.68 -15.94 1.54
C PRO A 7 0.76 -14.44 1.82
N LEU A 8 0.41 -14.05 3.04
CA LEU A 8 0.70 -12.71 3.52
C LEU A 8 2.18 -12.59 3.86
N MET A 9 2.69 -11.36 3.73
CA MET A 9 3.96 -11.00 4.33
C MET A 9 3.80 -10.86 5.85
N ASP A 10 4.84 -11.25 6.58
CA ASP A 10 4.85 -11.17 8.05
C ASP A 10 4.57 -9.75 8.54
N GLY A 11 3.77 -9.65 9.59
CA GLY A 11 3.38 -8.38 10.22
C GLY A 11 2.26 -7.61 9.51
N ALA A 12 1.80 -8.06 8.32
CA ALA A 12 0.77 -7.34 7.55
C ALA A 12 -0.51 -7.08 8.36
N VAL A 13 -1.08 -8.11 8.99
CA VAL A 13 -2.36 -8.00 9.71
C VAL A 13 -2.25 -7.06 10.91
N GLU A 14 -1.19 -7.23 11.70
CA GLU A 14 -0.94 -6.45 12.91
C GLU A 14 -0.69 -4.96 12.60
N VAL A 15 0.17 -4.68 11.63
CA VAL A 15 0.51 -3.30 11.24
C VAL A 15 -0.68 -2.62 10.57
N MET A 16 -1.38 -3.30 9.67
CA MET A 16 -2.56 -2.72 9.02
C MET A 16 -3.67 -2.41 10.02
N ASP A 17 -3.86 -3.21 11.08
CA ASP A 17 -4.84 -2.92 12.13
C ASP A 17 -4.51 -1.63 12.91
N ARG A 18 -3.22 -1.33 13.12
CA ARG A 18 -2.79 -0.08 13.76
C ARG A 18 -2.86 1.10 12.80
N LEU A 19 -2.34 0.95 11.58
CA LEU A 19 -2.36 2.00 10.57
C LEU A 19 -3.79 2.35 10.17
N ASP A 20 -4.69 1.37 10.05
CA ASP A 20 -6.09 1.60 9.73
C ASP A 20 -6.84 2.32 10.84
N LYS A 21 -6.26 2.50 12.05
CA LYS A 21 -6.83 3.33 13.12
C LYS A 21 -6.29 4.77 13.09
N SER A 22 -5.02 4.96 12.71
CA SER A 22 -4.35 6.25 12.73
C SER A 22 -4.33 6.99 11.39
N HIS A 23 -4.53 6.28 10.28
CA HIS A 23 -4.46 6.80 8.92
C HIS A 23 -5.71 6.45 8.12
N GLU A 24 -5.96 7.20 7.04
CA GLU A 24 -6.85 6.75 5.97
C GLU A 24 -6.07 5.88 4.99
N LEU A 25 -6.40 4.60 4.93
CA LEU A 25 -5.76 3.68 4.00
C LEU A 25 -6.64 3.47 2.77
N VAL A 26 -6.00 3.43 1.61
CA VAL A 26 -6.65 3.14 0.32
C VAL A 26 -5.91 1.98 -0.33
N LEU A 27 -6.62 0.89 -0.60
CA LEU A 27 -6.08 -0.23 -1.36
C LEU A 27 -6.08 0.15 -2.84
N ILE A 28 -4.90 0.32 -3.42
CA ILE A 28 -4.74 0.60 -4.86
C ILE A 28 -4.09 -0.62 -5.52
N SER A 29 -4.81 -1.29 -6.42
CA SER A 29 -4.32 -2.52 -7.06
C SER A 29 -4.52 -2.50 -8.57
N ASP A 30 -3.48 -2.89 -9.30
CA ASP A 30 -3.60 -3.25 -10.72
C ASP A 30 -4.00 -4.72 -10.81
N THR A 31 -5.24 -4.98 -11.20
CA THR A 31 -5.79 -6.33 -11.35
C THR A 31 -6.64 -6.36 -12.61
N PRO A 32 -6.48 -7.35 -13.50
CA PRO A 32 -7.35 -7.50 -14.67
C PRO A 32 -8.82 -7.56 -14.26
N ILE A 33 -9.72 -7.03 -15.10
CA ILE A 33 -11.16 -6.93 -14.79
C ILE A 33 -11.75 -8.25 -14.28
N ILE A 34 -11.40 -9.37 -14.93
CA ILE A 34 -11.88 -10.71 -14.54
C ILE A 34 -11.35 -11.19 -13.17
N GLY A 35 -10.25 -10.61 -12.70
CA GLY A 35 -9.61 -10.93 -11.43
C GLY A 35 -10.06 -10.06 -10.27
N MET A 36 -10.70 -8.91 -10.51
CA MET A 36 -11.00 -7.90 -9.47
C MET A 36 -11.81 -8.50 -8.32
N VAL A 37 -12.93 -9.17 -8.61
CA VAL A 37 -13.78 -9.80 -7.59
C VAL A 37 -13.04 -10.85 -6.78
N ASN A 38 -12.22 -11.68 -7.44
CA ASN A 38 -11.45 -12.72 -6.77
C ASN A 38 -10.36 -12.13 -5.86
N ARG A 39 -9.72 -11.03 -6.28
CA ARG A 39 -8.76 -10.30 -5.47
C ARG A 39 -9.42 -9.66 -4.26
N THR A 40 -10.55 -8.97 -4.43
CA THR A 40 -11.28 -8.35 -3.32
C THR A 40 -11.67 -9.40 -2.28
N ARG A 41 -12.28 -10.51 -2.72
CA ARG A 41 -12.70 -11.61 -1.83
C ARG A 41 -11.54 -12.28 -1.10
N GLN A 42 -10.39 -12.43 -1.75
CA GLN A 42 -9.19 -12.97 -1.11
C GLN A 42 -8.75 -12.06 0.05
N LEU A 43 -8.66 -10.75 -0.20
CA LEU A 43 -8.25 -9.79 0.82
C LEU A 43 -9.28 -9.65 1.94
N GLU A 44 -10.57 -9.65 1.62
CA GLU A 44 -11.66 -9.54 2.62
C GLU A 44 -11.69 -10.75 3.57
N ARG A 45 -11.27 -11.94 3.12
CA ARG A 45 -11.11 -13.12 4.00
C ARG A 45 -10.04 -12.94 5.07
N ILE A 46 -9.07 -12.06 4.82
CA ILE A 46 -7.93 -11.79 5.70
C ILE A 46 -8.17 -10.52 6.51
N PHE A 47 -8.77 -9.52 5.87
CA PHE A 47 -9.06 -8.20 6.38
C PHE A 47 -10.58 -7.95 6.27
N PRO A 48 -11.39 -8.48 7.19
CA PRO A 48 -12.83 -8.34 7.10
C PRO A 48 -13.26 -6.87 7.18
N ALA A 49 -14.16 -6.42 6.30
CA ALA A 49 -14.50 -5.00 6.17
C ALA A 49 -15.24 -4.41 7.40
N GLU A 50 -15.79 -5.28 8.26
CA GLU A 50 -16.35 -4.92 9.57
C GLU A 50 -15.26 -4.50 10.57
N GLN A 51 -14.04 -5.03 10.43
CA GLN A 51 -12.90 -4.73 11.28
C GLN A 51 -11.95 -3.71 10.65
N PHE A 52 -11.69 -3.83 9.34
CA PHE A 52 -10.73 -3.01 8.60
C PHE A 52 -11.43 -2.02 7.67
N ARG A 53 -11.35 -0.73 8.01
CA ARG A 53 -12.04 0.36 7.30
C ARG A 53 -11.58 0.46 5.85
N PHE A 54 -10.30 0.21 5.58
CA PHE A 54 -9.72 0.24 4.23
C PHE A 54 -10.29 -0.82 3.27
N MET A 55 -10.91 -1.88 3.79
CA MET A 55 -11.56 -2.91 2.97
C MET A 55 -13.01 -2.59 2.63
N ARG A 56 -13.52 -1.42 3.04
CA ARG A 56 -14.82 -0.91 2.56
C ARG A 56 -14.68 -0.47 1.12
N ALA A 57 -15.74 -0.67 0.33
CA ALA A 57 -15.73 -0.42 -1.12
C ALA A 57 -15.21 0.98 -1.52
N LYS A 58 -15.45 2.02 -0.72
CA LYS A 58 -14.99 3.39 -1.00
C LYS A 58 -13.47 3.59 -0.89
N ASN A 59 -12.76 2.67 -0.23
CA ASN A 59 -11.31 2.70 0.00
C ASN A 59 -10.55 1.72 -0.92
N ILE A 60 -11.24 1.10 -1.90
CA ILE A 60 -10.63 0.16 -2.84
C ILE A 60 -10.67 0.75 -4.24
N ILE A 61 -9.49 0.92 -4.85
CA ILE A 61 -9.32 1.44 -6.19
C ILE A 61 -8.58 0.42 -7.05
N TYR A 62 -9.21 0.00 -8.13
CA TYR A 62 -8.56 -0.82 -9.15
C TYR A 62 -8.14 0.06 -10.33
N THR A 63 -6.83 0.26 -10.48
CA THR A 63 -6.24 1.05 -11.56
C THR A 63 -4.77 0.66 -11.77
N ALA A 64 -4.32 0.70 -13.02
CA ALA A 64 -2.90 0.64 -13.36
C ALA A 64 -2.22 2.02 -13.23
N ARG A 65 -3.00 3.12 -13.30
CA ARG A 65 -2.52 4.50 -13.22
C ARG A 65 -2.59 5.00 -11.77
N LYS A 66 -1.61 4.58 -10.97
CA LYS A 66 -1.52 4.97 -9.54
C LYS A 66 -1.15 6.45 -9.34
N ASP A 67 -0.48 7.04 -10.33
CA ASP A 67 -0.17 8.46 -10.44
C ASP A 67 -1.40 9.38 -10.40
N LEU A 68 -2.58 8.87 -10.75
CA LEU A 68 -3.83 9.66 -10.71
C LEU A 68 -4.50 9.69 -9.34
N VAL A 69 -4.02 8.90 -8.38
CA VAL A 69 -4.62 8.80 -7.04
C VAL A 69 -3.89 9.76 -6.10
N ALA A 70 -4.60 10.75 -5.56
CA ALA A 70 -4.04 11.71 -4.62
C ALA A 70 -3.99 11.12 -3.20
N VAL A 71 -2.80 10.69 -2.78
CA VAL A 71 -2.49 10.21 -1.42
C VAL A 71 -1.16 10.81 -0.96
N ASP A 72 -0.99 10.99 0.34
CA ASP A 72 0.25 11.57 0.90
C ASP A 72 1.46 10.63 0.81
N VAL A 73 1.19 9.31 0.84
CA VAL A 73 2.20 8.25 0.80
C VAL A 73 1.68 7.08 -0.04
N LEU A 74 2.50 6.60 -0.98
CA LEU A 74 2.28 5.35 -1.71
C LEU A 74 3.32 4.32 -1.25
N LEU A 75 2.89 3.16 -0.79
CA LEU A 75 3.74 1.98 -0.59
C LEU A 75 3.53 1.01 -1.76
N ASP A 76 4.58 0.74 -2.52
CA ASP A 76 4.52 -0.16 -3.69
C ASP A 76 5.87 -0.85 -3.90
N ASP A 77 5.89 -2.00 -4.56
CA ASP A 77 7.11 -2.71 -4.94
C ASP A 77 7.49 -2.53 -6.42
N LYS A 78 6.54 -2.14 -7.27
CA LYS A 78 6.76 -2.06 -8.71
C LYS A 78 7.45 -0.75 -9.12
N PRO A 79 8.62 -0.78 -9.78
CA PRO A 79 9.37 0.41 -10.18
C PRO A 79 8.55 1.46 -10.94
N GLU A 80 7.75 1.03 -11.91
CA GLU A 80 6.99 1.97 -12.73
C GLU A 80 5.92 2.70 -11.92
N ASN A 81 5.36 2.06 -10.88
CA ASN A 81 4.40 2.71 -9.98
C ASN A 81 5.10 3.74 -9.08
N ILE A 82 6.31 3.42 -8.60
CA ILE A 82 7.10 4.30 -7.73
C ILE A 82 7.52 5.57 -8.48
N GLU A 83 8.09 5.41 -9.67
CA GLU A 83 8.57 6.53 -10.48
C GLU A 83 7.41 7.42 -10.93
N SER A 84 6.35 6.84 -11.52
CA SER A 84 5.20 7.63 -12.00
C SER A 84 4.44 8.35 -10.88
N PHE A 85 4.29 7.72 -9.70
CA PHE A 85 3.68 8.39 -8.56
C PHE A 85 4.56 9.51 -8.02
N GLN A 86 5.88 9.31 -7.93
CA GLN A 86 6.80 10.38 -7.51
C GLN A 86 6.76 11.58 -8.47
N GLU A 87 6.71 11.32 -9.78
CA GLU A 87 6.61 12.35 -10.82
C GLU A 87 5.27 13.11 -10.77
N SER A 88 4.19 12.47 -10.29
CA SER A 88 2.89 13.12 -10.12
C SER A 88 2.93 14.29 -9.12
N GLY A 89 3.86 14.26 -8.17
CA GLY A 89 3.97 15.26 -7.10
C GLY A 89 2.87 15.16 -6.02
N HIS A 90 2.04 14.11 -6.04
CA HIS A 90 0.95 13.94 -5.08
C HIS A 90 1.45 13.66 -3.66
N GLY A 91 2.55 12.92 -3.52
CA GLY A 91 3.03 12.48 -2.22
C GLY A 91 4.39 11.78 -2.29
N LEU A 92 4.72 11.08 -1.21
CA LEU A 92 5.97 10.34 -1.07
C LEU A 92 5.81 8.89 -1.59
N ALA A 93 6.62 8.51 -2.58
CA ALA A 93 6.73 7.11 -2.98
C ALA A 93 7.68 6.36 -2.03
N VAL A 94 7.21 5.27 -1.44
CA VAL A 94 7.98 4.38 -0.55
C VAL A 94 8.08 3.00 -1.19
N ILE A 95 9.29 2.49 -1.33
CA ILE A 95 9.54 1.18 -1.93
C ILE A 95 9.39 0.09 -0.87
N PHE A 96 8.56 -0.91 -1.15
CA PHE A 96 8.64 -2.21 -0.49
C PHE A 96 9.73 -3.05 -1.16
N ASP A 97 10.79 -3.43 -0.43
CA ASP A 97 11.99 -4.06 -1.02
C ASP A 97 11.70 -5.42 -1.67
N TRP A 98 12.08 -5.54 -2.93
CA TRP A 98 12.14 -6.81 -3.67
C TRP A 98 13.38 -6.84 -4.57
N ALA A 99 13.88 -8.03 -4.89
CA ALA A 99 15.12 -8.19 -5.66
C ALA A 99 15.13 -7.38 -6.96
N TYR A 100 13.99 -7.30 -7.64
CA TYR A 100 13.86 -6.64 -8.93
C TYR A 100 13.82 -5.10 -8.84
N ASN A 101 13.54 -4.49 -7.68
CA ASN A 101 13.42 -3.03 -7.51
C ASN A 101 14.62 -2.38 -6.82
N ARG A 102 15.69 -3.13 -6.52
CA ARG A 102 16.89 -2.63 -5.82
C ARG A 102 17.74 -1.65 -6.63
N HIS A 103 17.52 -1.59 -7.93
CA HIS A 103 18.18 -0.60 -8.79
C HIS A 103 17.65 0.82 -8.56
N LEU A 104 16.41 0.98 -8.06
CA LEU A 104 15.84 2.27 -7.73
C LEU A 104 16.56 2.90 -6.54
N GLN A 105 17.13 4.08 -6.78
CA GLN A 105 17.80 4.92 -5.79
C GLN A 105 16.95 6.14 -5.44
N ASN A 106 17.26 6.81 -4.34
CA ASN A 106 16.65 8.08 -3.91
C ASN A 106 15.19 8.01 -3.44
N TYR A 107 14.67 6.82 -3.16
CA TYR A 107 13.37 6.62 -2.53
C TYR A 107 13.55 6.02 -1.13
N PRO A 108 12.73 6.41 -0.14
CA PRO A 108 12.62 5.66 1.11
C PRO A 108 12.25 4.20 0.81
N ARG A 109 12.85 3.28 1.56
CA ARG A 109 12.73 1.85 1.32
C ARG A 109 12.52 1.12 2.63
N VAL A 110 11.58 0.18 2.61
CA VAL A 110 11.22 -0.66 3.76
C VAL A 110 11.22 -2.12 3.34
N LYS A 111 11.68 -3.01 4.21
CA LYS A 111 11.81 -4.45 3.93
C LYS A 111 10.65 -5.27 4.48
N ASN A 112 9.85 -4.68 5.35
CA ASN A 112 8.73 -5.31 6.04
C ASN A 112 7.73 -4.26 6.53
N TRP A 113 6.59 -4.72 7.03
CA TRP A 113 5.52 -3.86 7.51
C TRP A 113 5.89 -3.02 8.74
N TRP A 114 6.70 -3.54 9.65
CA TRP A 114 7.13 -2.78 10.85
C TRP A 114 8.05 -1.60 10.49
N GLU A 115 8.93 -1.77 9.50
CA GLU A 115 9.74 -0.67 8.97
C GLU A 115 8.86 0.41 8.33
N PHE A 116 7.80 0.02 7.62
CA PHE A 116 6.83 0.96 7.08
C PHE A 116 6.10 1.75 8.16
N GLU A 117 5.63 1.07 9.21
CA GLU A 117 5.00 1.70 10.35
C GLU A 117 5.94 2.71 11.05
N GLN A 118 7.20 2.35 11.26
CA GLN A 118 8.20 3.23 11.86
C GLN A 118 8.51 4.46 11.00
N LEU A 119 8.53 4.29 9.68
CA LEU A 119 8.72 5.38 8.73
C LEU A 119 7.58 6.39 8.84
N LEU A 120 6.32 5.92 8.84
CA LEU A 120 5.15 6.79 8.99
C LEU A 120 5.17 7.52 10.34
N ALA A 121 5.40 6.81 11.44
CA ALA A 121 5.47 7.42 12.78
C ALA A 121 6.58 8.49 12.90
N SER A 122 7.68 8.32 12.17
CA SER A 122 8.75 9.33 12.13
C SER A 122 8.36 10.55 11.29
N ARG A 123 7.68 10.33 10.17
CA ARG A 123 7.14 11.39 9.30
C ARG A 123 6.10 12.22 10.04
N ASP A 124 5.13 11.60 10.71
CA ASP A 124 4.06 12.30 11.42
C ASP A 124 4.59 13.20 12.55
N ARG A 125 5.63 12.74 13.25
CA ARG A 125 6.34 13.55 14.25
C ARG A 125 7.02 14.78 13.65
N ILE A 126 7.59 14.67 12.45
CA ILE A 126 8.21 15.81 11.77
C ILE A 126 7.13 16.78 11.28
N SER A 127 6.07 16.27 10.66
CA SER A 127 4.96 17.08 10.15
C SER A 127 4.19 17.82 11.24
N SER A 128 4.12 17.28 12.45
CA SER A 128 3.48 17.96 13.60
C SER A 128 4.35 19.04 14.26
N LEU A 129 5.63 19.14 13.89
CA LEU A 129 6.56 20.16 14.38
C LEU A 129 6.75 21.34 13.40
N ALA A 130 6.23 21.23 12.18
CA ALA A 130 6.28 22.25 11.13
C ALA A 130 5.01 23.12 11.14
#